data_AF-A0A382E4C4-F1
#
_entry.id   AF-A0A382E4C4-F1
#
_cell.length_a   1.000
_cell.length_b   1.000
_cell.length_c   1.000
_cell.angle_alpha   90.00
_cell.angle_beta   90.00
_cell.angle_gamma   90.00
#
_symmetry.space_group_name_H-M   'P 1'
#
loop_
_entity.id
_entity.type
_entity.pdbx_description
1 polymer ?
#
loop_
_entity_poly.entity_id
_entity_poly.type
_entity_poly.pdbx_seq_one_letter_code
_entity_poly.pdbx_strand_id
1 'polypeptide(L)'
;NCVSLGNDIFLEHVLYNTSAMLQQLGVGLWEEAGRLAADPPAGWPRSAEIWNQLRSAGSPERPLSEADPVEGFDPDAFAQIIHNNIWNGDRSAIAENYAPGLPFEGTTERLFTGTEAYHAYVGELRAAFPDLRLQVDEVYWMGNDADGWLISTRWSAEGTHSGGGLYREPTGNACQIWGITQWRVKDGRIEQEWQLFNEFDLMMQIAKARRVRELPEL
;
A
#
# COMPACT_ATOMS: atom_id res chain seq x y z
N ASN A 1 -11.50 -4.31 0.83
CA ASN A 1 -11.91 -4.07 2.23
C ASN A 1 -13.40 -3.72 2.21
N CYS A 2 -14.21 -4.36 3.06
CA CYS A 2 -15.66 -4.20 3.07
C CYS A 2 -16.13 -4.03 4.52
N VAL A 3 -16.94 -3.01 4.78
CA VAL A 3 -17.61 -2.81 6.06
C VAL A 3 -19.10 -3.10 5.90
N SER A 4 -19.59 -4.02 6.72
CA SER A 4 -20.97 -4.48 6.68
C SER A 4 -21.69 -4.21 8.00
N LEU A 5 -22.95 -3.80 7.91
CA LEU A 5 -23.83 -3.58 9.07
C LEU A 5 -25.19 -4.21 8.74
N GLY A 6 -25.69 -5.08 9.61
CA GLY A 6 -27.01 -5.70 9.40
C GLY A 6 -27.10 -6.59 8.15
N ASN A 7 -25.98 -7.20 7.73
CA ASN A 7 -25.81 -7.95 6.47
C ASN A 7 -25.81 -7.11 5.18
N ASP A 8 -25.81 -5.78 5.28
CA ASP A 8 -25.64 -4.89 4.13
C ASP A 8 -24.22 -4.32 4.08
N ILE A 9 -23.64 -4.27 2.88
CA ILE A 9 -22.36 -3.59 2.62
C ILE A 9 -22.64 -2.09 2.50
N PHE A 10 -22.08 -1.28 3.40
CA PHE A 10 -22.26 0.18 3.37
C PHE A 10 -20.99 0.94 3.01
N LEU A 11 -19.82 0.29 3.06
CA LEU A 11 -18.55 0.84 2.60
C LEU A 11 -17.70 -0.27 1.98
N GLU A 12 -17.20 -0.02 0.77
CA GLU A 12 -16.30 -0.95 0.09
C GLU A 12 -15.14 -0.21 -0.56
N HIS A 13 -13.93 -0.68 -0.25
CA HIS A 13 -12.69 -0.26 -0.90
C HIS A 13 -12.18 -1.41 -1.76
N VAL A 14 -12.19 -1.20 -3.08
CA VAL A 14 -11.71 -2.17 -4.06
C VAL A 14 -10.41 -1.67 -4.67
N LEU A 15 -9.38 -2.51 -4.61
CA LEU A 15 -8.10 -2.25 -5.23
C LEU A 15 -7.82 -3.31 -6.30
N TYR A 16 -7.55 -2.85 -7.52
CA TYR A 16 -7.30 -3.70 -8.66
C TYR A 16 -5.81 -3.80 -8.94
N ASN A 17 -5.31 -5.01 -9.21
CA ASN A 17 -3.96 -5.23 -9.69
C ASN A 17 -3.88 -5.00 -11.22
N THR A 18 -4.20 -3.77 -11.63
CA THR A 18 -4.34 -3.38 -13.06
C THR A 18 -3.04 -3.59 -13.83
N SER A 19 -1.89 -3.35 -13.21
CA SER A 19 -0.58 -3.57 -13.81
C SER A 19 -0.34 -5.05 -14.15
N ALA A 20 -0.65 -5.97 -13.24
CA ALA A 20 -0.56 -7.40 -13.55
C ALA A 20 -1.47 -7.81 -14.71
N MET A 21 -2.73 -7.36 -14.70
CA MET A 21 -3.68 -7.63 -15.79
C MET A 21 -3.15 -7.13 -17.14
N LEU A 22 -2.64 -5.90 -17.20
CA LEU A 22 -2.08 -5.33 -18.43
C LEU A 22 -0.87 -6.13 -18.93
N GLN A 23 0.02 -6.57 -18.04
CA GLN A 23 1.16 -7.42 -18.42
C GLN A 23 0.69 -8.76 -19.00
N GLN A 24 -0.32 -9.40 -18.42
CA GLN A 24 -0.88 -10.66 -18.93
C GLN A 24 -1.48 -10.50 -20.33
N LEU A 25 -2.01 -9.31 -20.64
CA LEU A 25 -2.51 -8.96 -21.97
C LEU A 25 -1.41 -8.54 -22.95
N GLY A 26 -0.13 -8.57 -22.55
CA GLY A 26 1.00 -8.15 -23.37
C GLY A 26 1.10 -6.63 -23.56
N VAL A 27 0.41 -5.85 -22.71
CA VAL A 27 0.40 -4.38 -22.80
C VAL A 27 1.59 -3.78 -22.04
N GLY A 28 2.33 -2.91 -22.71
CA GLY A 28 3.46 -2.19 -22.12
C GLY A 28 2.98 -1.18 -21.07
N LEU A 29 3.26 -1.44 -19.78
CA LEU A 29 2.72 -0.65 -18.66
C LEU A 29 2.98 0.85 -18.77
N TRP A 30 4.19 1.26 -19.13
CA TRP A 30 4.53 2.69 -19.20
C TRP A 30 3.97 3.39 -20.44
N GLU A 31 3.83 2.67 -21.55
CA GLU A 31 3.15 3.19 -22.73
C GLU A 31 1.67 3.42 -22.41
N GLU A 32 1.03 2.44 -21.80
CA GLU A 32 -0.38 2.51 -21.42
C GLU A 32 -0.63 3.53 -20.31
N ALA A 33 0.25 3.63 -19.32
CA ALA A 33 0.19 4.68 -18.31
C ALA A 33 0.31 6.07 -18.93
N GLY A 34 1.19 6.24 -19.94
CA GLY A 34 1.30 7.50 -20.69
C GLY A 34 0.07 7.81 -21.54
N ARG A 35 -0.54 6.79 -22.16
CA ARG A 35 -1.77 6.92 -22.94
C ARG A 35 -2.94 7.35 -22.07
N LEU A 36 -3.17 6.65 -20.95
CA LEU A 36 -4.23 6.97 -20.00
C LEU A 36 -3.94 8.24 -19.20
N ALA A 37 -2.69 8.63 -18.97
CA ALA A 37 -2.39 9.93 -18.39
C ALA A 37 -2.76 11.10 -19.33
N ALA A 38 -2.74 10.88 -20.64
CA ALA A 38 -3.08 11.89 -21.66
C ALA A 38 -4.59 11.97 -21.93
N ASP A 39 -5.29 10.83 -21.87
CA ASP A 39 -6.75 10.71 -21.98
C ASP A 39 -7.29 9.90 -20.79
N PRO A 40 -7.44 10.55 -19.62
CA PRO A 40 -7.69 9.83 -18.38
C PRO A 40 -9.13 9.40 -18.19
N PRO A 41 -9.36 8.30 -17.45
CA PRO A 41 -10.70 7.94 -17.02
C PRO A 41 -11.27 9.04 -16.11
N ALA A 42 -12.61 9.12 -16.07
CA ALA A 42 -13.31 10.08 -15.22
C ALA A 42 -12.87 9.95 -13.75
N GLY A 43 -12.63 11.09 -13.09
CA GLY A 43 -12.18 11.13 -11.70
C GLY A 43 -10.67 10.99 -11.50
N TRP A 44 -9.89 10.90 -12.58
CA TRP A 44 -8.42 10.89 -12.52
C TRP A 44 -7.79 12.22 -13.00
N PRO A 45 -6.75 12.74 -12.32
CA PRO A 45 -6.22 12.25 -11.04
C PRO A 45 -7.20 12.56 -9.89
N ARG A 46 -7.04 11.83 -8.79
CA ARG A 46 -7.82 12.09 -7.58
C ARG A 46 -7.55 13.51 -7.07
N SER A 47 -8.60 14.24 -6.70
CA SER A 47 -8.46 15.55 -6.06
C SER A 47 -7.94 15.42 -4.62
N ALA A 48 -7.41 16.50 -4.04
CA ALA A 48 -6.99 16.52 -2.64
C ALA A 48 -8.15 16.21 -1.68
N GLU A 49 -9.36 16.66 -2.01
CA GLU A 49 -10.56 16.39 -1.22
C GLU A 49 -10.90 14.89 -1.20
N ILE A 50 -10.99 14.26 -2.38
CA ILE A 50 -11.29 12.82 -2.49
C ILE A 50 -10.18 12.00 -1.82
N TRP A 51 -8.93 12.46 -1.92
CA TRP A 51 -7.80 11.82 -1.25
C TRP A 51 -7.92 11.87 0.27
N ASN A 52 -8.20 13.03 0.85
CA ASN A 52 -8.39 13.16 2.29
C ASN A 52 -9.57 12.33 2.78
N GLN A 53 -10.68 12.30 2.04
CA GLN A 53 -11.83 11.45 2.35
C GLN A 53 -11.46 9.96 2.37
N LEU A 54 -10.66 9.48 1.40
CA LEU A 54 -10.20 8.09 1.38
C LEU A 54 -9.34 7.76 2.62
N ARG A 55 -8.45 8.67 2.99
CA ARG A 55 -7.54 8.51 4.14
C ARG A 55 -8.27 8.49 5.48
N SER A 56 -9.45 9.11 5.58
CA SER A 56 -10.25 9.17 6.81
C SER A 56 -11.53 8.32 6.77
N ALA A 57 -11.80 7.59 5.68
CA ALA A 57 -13.10 6.93 5.46
C ALA A 57 -13.51 5.94 6.57
N GLY A 58 -12.53 5.25 7.18
CA GLY A 58 -12.74 4.30 8.27
C GLY A 58 -12.57 4.87 9.67
N SER A 59 -12.26 6.16 9.80
CA SER A 59 -11.98 6.82 11.08
C SER A 59 -13.16 7.70 11.50
N PRO A 60 -14.14 7.16 12.24
CA PRO A 60 -15.29 7.93 12.68
C PRO A 60 -14.87 9.02 13.68
N GLU A 61 -15.58 10.16 13.69
CA GLU A 61 -15.32 11.24 14.67
C GLU A 61 -15.46 10.77 16.13
N ARG A 62 -16.29 9.74 16.35
CA ARG A 62 -16.45 9.06 17.63
C ARG A 62 -16.10 7.59 17.45
N PRO A 63 -15.26 7.01 18.33
CA PRO A 63 -14.95 5.58 18.29
C PRO A 63 -16.24 4.74 18.24
N LEU A 64 -16.31 3.80 17.31
CA LEU A 64 -17.45 2.86 17.21
C LEU A 64 -17.51 1.91 18.41
N SER A 65 -16.36 1.67 19.04
CA SER A 65 -16.22 0.95 20.29
C SER A 65 -14.94 1.45 20.97
N GLU A 66 -15.00 1.63 22.29
CA GLU A 66 -13.80 1.69 23.12
C GLU A 66 -13.44 0.24 23.45
N ALA A 67 -12.33 -0.26 22.92
CA ALA A 67 -11.88 -1.60 23.22
C ALA A 67 -11.28 -1.63 24.63
N ASP A 68 -11.63 -2.65 25.42
CA ASP A 68 -10.92 -2.95 26.64
C ASP A 68 -9.45 -3.28 26.32
N PRO A 69 -8.50 -3.04 27.24
CA PRO A 69 -7.11 -3.41 27.04
C PRO A 69 -6.98 -4.88 26.63
N VAL A 70 -6.28 -5.14 25.53
CA VAL A 70 -6.01 -6.50 25.07
C VAL A 70 -4.94 -7.12 25.98
N GLU A 71 -5.28 -8.20 26.69
CA GLU A 71 -4.28 -9.01 27.38
C GLU A 71 -3.53 -9.89 26.35
N GLY A 72 -2.20 -9.80 26.31
CA GLY A 72 -1.38 -10.61 25.41
C GLY A 72 -1.01 -9.92 24.11
N PHE A 73 -1.13 -10.62 22.98
CA PHE A 73 -0.81 -10.09 21.66
C PHE A 73 -1.95 -9.20 21.15
N ASP A 74 -1.64 -7.95 20.85
CA ASP A 74 -2.58 -6.98 20.25
C ASP A 74 -2.32 -6.89 18.74
N PRO A 75 -3.18 -7.47 17.87
CA PRO A 75 -2.97 -7.44 16.43
C PRO A 75 -3.08 -6.04 15.83
N ASP A 76 -3.88 -5.15 16.43
CA ASP A 76 -4.05 -3.78 15.96
C ASP A 76 -2.78 -2.96 16.22
N ALA A 77 -2.33 -2.96 17.48
CA ALA A 77 -1.10 -2.28 17.85
C ALA A 77 0.11 -2.85 17.09
N PHE A 78 0.17 -4.18 16.91
CA PHE A 78 1.20 -4.82 16.10
C PHE A 78 1.16 -4.31 14.65
N ALA A 79 0.00 -4.26 14.01
CA ALA A 79 -0.14 -3.76 12.64
C ALA A 79 0.37 -2.32 12.50
N GLN A 80 -0.04 -1.44 13.42
CA GLN A 80 0.37 -0.03 13.39
C GLN A 80 1.88 0.14 13.59
N ILE A 81 2.45 -0.54 14.60
CA ILE A 81 3.88 -0.44 14.93
C ILE A 81 4.74 -0.95 13.77
N ILE A 82 4.40 -2.11 13.21
CA ILE A 82 5.21 -2.72 12.16
C ILE A 82 5.13 -1.89 10.88
N HIS A 83 3.93 -1.47 10.42
CA HIS A 83 3.81 -0.61 9.24
C HIS A 83 4.60 0.70 9.41
N ASN A 84 4.50 1.34 10.59
CA ASN A 84 5.26 2.55 10.86
C ASN A 84 6.79 2.30 10.87
N ASN A 85 7.27 1.21 11.47
CA ASN A 85 8.70 0.87 11.45
C ASN A 85 9.22 0.63 10.01
N ILE A 86 8.49 -0.14 9.21
CA ILE A 86 8.90 -0.50 7.83
C ILE A 86 8.90 0.73 6.91
N TRP A 87 7.82 1.50 6.90
CA TRP A 87 7.61 2.52 5.88
C TRP A 87 8.06 3.92 6.32
N ASN A 88 7.97 4.23 7.62
CA ASN A 88 8.36 5.53 8.17
C ASN A 88 9.66 5.48 9.00
N GLY A 89 10.07 4.29 9.43
CA GLY A 89 11.20 4.07 10.35
C GLY A 89 12.45 3.51 9.67
N ASP A 90 13.20 2.70 10.40
CA ASP A 90 14.50 2.15 9.99
C ASP A 90 14.42 0.76 9.34
N ARG A 91 13.25 0.11 9.40
CA ARG A 91 12.97 -1.27 8.91
C ARG A 91 13.56 -2.38 9.78
N SER A 92 13.92 -2.11 11.04
CA SER A 92 14.41 -3.14 11.96
C SER A 92 13.40 -4.30 12.13
N ALA A 93 12.11 -4.00 12.03
CA ALA A 93 11.03 -4.99 12.14
C ALA A 93 11.14 -6.13 11.11
N ILE A 94 11.81 -5.93 9.96
CA ILE A 94 12.03 -7.02 8.98
C ILE A 94 12.84 -8.15 9.60
N ALA A 95 13.86 -7.83 10.40
CA ALA A 95 14.69 -8.84 11.05
C ALA A 95 14.02 -9.42 12.31
N GLU A 96 13.25 -8.60 13.02
CA GLU A 96 12.70 -8.94 14.33
C GLU A 96 11.38 -9.70 14.23
N ASN A 97 10.49 -9.30 13.31
CA ASN A 97 9.09 -9.68 13.29
C ASN A 97 8.65 -10.45 12.04
N TYR A 98 9.50 -10.64 11.04
CA TYR A 98 9.18 -11.49 9.88
C TYR A 98 9.78 -12.87 10.04
N ALA A 99 9.07 -13.91 9.61
CA ALA A 99 9.61 -15.25 9.52
C ALA A 99 10.74 -15.28 8.46
N PRO A 100 11.90 -15.94 8.73
CA PRO A 100 13.03 -15.95 7.80
C PRO A 100 12.69 -16.46 6.39
N GLY A 101 11.68 -17.32 6.26
CA GLY A 101 11.20 -17.89 5.01
C GLY A 101 9.82 -17.39 4.58
N LEU A 102 9.38 -16.20 4.98
CA LEU A 102 8.02 -15.75 4.64
C LEU A 102 7.80 -15.77 3.11
N PRO A 103 6.73 -16.36 2.60
CA PRO A 103 6.24 -16.06 1.27
C PRO A 103 5.63 -14.65 1.22
N PHE A 104 5.97 -13.92 0.17
CA PHE A 104 5.40 -12.63 -0.17
C PHE A 104 4.74 -12.69 -1.55
N GLU A 105 3.54 -12.13 -1.64
CA GLU A 105 2.80 -11.95 -2.89
C GLU A 105 2.36 -10.49 -3.04
N GLY A 106 2.83 -9.82 -4.08
CA GLY A 106 2.73 -8.38 -4.24
C GLY A 106 2.06 -7.93 -5.54
N THR A 107 1.87 -6.61 -5.64
CA THR A 107 1.36 -5.96 -6.86
C THR A 107 2.27 -6.25 -8.05
N THR A 108 1.69 -6.32 -9.27
CA THR A 108 2.44 -6.59 -10.51
C THR A 108 3.20 -7.92 -10.46
N GLU A 109 2.52 -8.99 -9.99
CA GLU A 109 3.02 -10.36 -9.94
C GLU A 109 4.35 -10.53 -9.18
N ARG A 110 4.63 -9.66 -8.20
CA ARG A 110 5.83 -9.78 -7.36
C ARG A 110 5.68 -10.98 -6.44
N LEU A 111 6.50 -12.01 -6.63
CA LEU A 111 6.51 -13.22 -5.82
C LEU A 111 7.94 -13.51 -5.37
N PHE A 112 8.16 -13.58 -4.05
CA PHE A 112 9.45 -13.96 -3.50
C PHE A 112 9.30 -14.58 -2.11
N THR A 113 10.40 -15.10 -1.58
CA THR A 113 10.44 -15.67 -0.24
C THR A 113 11.62 -15.11 0.55
N GLY A 114 11.42 -14.93 1.86
CA GLY A 114 12.44 -14.59 2.83
C GLY A 114 12.69 -13.10 3.03
N THR A 115 13.30 -12.79 4.17
CA THR A 115 13.46 -11.42 4.68
C THR A 115 14.48 -10.60 3.90
N GLU A 116 15.48 -11.22 3.28
CA GLU A 116 16.44 -10.53 2.41
C GLU A 116 15.77 -9.94 1.17
N ALA A 117 14.94 -10.74 0.48
CA ALA A 117 14.18 -10.28 -0.67
C ALA A 117 13.14 -9.21 -0.27
N TYR A 118 12.49 -9.38 0.89
CA TYR A 118 11.57 -8.38 1.43
C TYR A 118 12.28 -7.05 1.72
N HIS A 119 13.47 -7.09 2.34
CA HIS A 119 14.27 -5.90 2.61
C HIS A 119 14.69 -5.17 1.32
N ALA A 120 15.09 -5.92 0.29
CA ALA A 120 15.41 -5.35 -1.03
C ALA A 120 14.18 -4.66 -1.64
N TYR A 121 13.02 -5.33 -1.64
CA TYR A 121 11.76 -4.79 -2.15
C TYR A 121 11.34 -3.48 -1.46
N VAL A 122 11.32 -3.46 -0.12
CA VAL A 122 11.03 -2.24 0.65
C VAL A 122 12.06 -1.14 0.34
N GLY A 123 13.33 -1.53 0.19
CA GLY A 123 14.42 -0.63 -0.18
C GLY A 123 14.22 0.04 -1.54
N GLU A 124 13.80 -0.70 -2.56
CA GLU A 124 13.53 -0.18 -3.90
C GLU A 124 12.39 0.84 -3.91
N LEU A 125 11.28 0.54 -3.22
CA LEU A 125 10.15 1.46 -3.12
C LEU A 125 10.53 2.74 -2.38
N ARG A 126 11.22 2.63 -1.24
CA ARG A 126 11.69 3.80 -0.47
C ARG A 126 12.79 4.57 -1.18
N ALA A 127 13.56 3.94 -2.06
CA ALA A 127 14.54 4.65 -2.88
C ALA A 127 13.85 5.57 -3.90
N ALA A 128 12.72 5.15 -4.48
CA ALA A 128 11.94 6.00 -5.39
C ALA A 128 11.24 7.16 -4.66
N PHE A 129 10.85 6.95 -3.39
CA PHE A 129 10.20 7.93 -2.52
C PHE A 129 10.93 8.07 -1.17
N PRO A 130 12.10 8.74 -1.11
CA PRO A 130 12.88 8.85 0.12
C PRO A 130 12.17 9.55 1.29
N ASP A 131 11.18 10.39 0.97
CA ASP A 131 10.34 11.14 1.92
C ASP A 131 8.97 10.48 2.15
N LEU A 132 8.77 9.23 1.72
CA LEU A 132 7.51 8.51 1.88
C LEU A 132 7.02 8.54 3.33
N ARG A 133 5.73 8.87 3.49
CA ARG A 133 5.00 8.79 4.75
C ARG A 133 3.77 7.93 4.56
N LEU A 134 3.76 6.78 5.22
CA LEU A 134 2.61 5.88 5.27
C LEU A 134 1.80 6.11 6.54
N GLN A 135 0.48 6.11 6.39
CA GLN A 135 -0.52 6.11 7.42
C GLN A 135 -1.29 4.79 7.36
N VAL A 136 -1.48 4.15 8.51
CA VAL A 136 -2.45 3.07 8.66
C VAL A 136 -3.84 3.70 8.77
N ASP A 137 -4.71 3.37 7.82
CA ASP A 137 -6.07 3.94 7.77
C ASP A 137 -7.05 3.07 8.56
N GLU A 138 -6.95 1.74 8.42
CA GLU A 138 -7.83 0.77 9.07
C GLU A 138 -7.07 -0.54 9.33
N VAL A 139 -7.41 -1.22 10.42
CA VAL A 139 -6.96 -2.59 10.70
C VAL A 139 -8.18 -3.46 11.03
N TYR A 140 -8.25 -4.62 10.38
CA TYR A 140 -9.22 -5.67 10.68
C TYR A 140 -8.47 -6.96 10.93
N TRP A 141 -8.87 -7.72 11.94
CA TRP A 141 -8.21 -8.98 12.23
C TRP A 141 -9.17 -10.03 12.76
N MET A 142 -8.76 -11.28 12.63
CA MET A 142 -9.42 -12.45 13.22
C MET A 142 -8.37 -13.46 13.63
N GLY A 143 -8.76 -14.42 14.46
CA GLY A 143 -7.88 -15.47 14.96
C GLY A 143 -7.70 -15.39 16.47
N ASN A 144 -6.67 -16.08 16.96
CA ASN A 144 -6.36 -16.19 18.38
C ASN A 144 -4.91 -16.69 18.56
N ASP A 145 -4.42 -16.71 19.79
CA ASP A 145 -3.05 -17.17 20.09
C ASP A 145 -2.78 -18.63 19.71
N ALA A 146 -3.79 -19.51 19.70
CA ALA A 146 -3.63 -20.94 19.40
C ALA A 146 -3.54 -21.21 17.89
N ASP A 147 -4.33 -20.52 17.07
CA ASP A 147 -4.38 -20.73 15.61
C ASP A 147 -3.52 -19.71 14.83
N GLY A 148 -3.16 -18.61 15.48
CA GLY A 148 -2.57 -17.44 14.83
C GLY A 148 -3.64 -16.44 14.39
N TRP A 149 -3.18 -15.38 13.73
CA TRP A 149 -3.97 -14.21 13.37
C TRP A 149 -3.92 -13.98 11.87
N LEU A 150 -5.05 -13.60 11.29
CA LEU A 150 -5.12 -12.99 9.97
C LEU A 150 -5.43 -11.51 10.15
N ILE A 151 -4.52 -10.65 9.72
CA ILE A 151 -4.60 -9.20 9.89
C ILE A 151 -4.66 -8.57 8.49
N SER A 152 -5.66 -7.73 8.23
CA SER A 152 -5.82 -6.95 7.01
C SER A 152 -5.73 -5.47 7.34
N THR A 153 -4.72 -4.80 6.80
CA THR A 153 -4.45 -3.38 7.02
C THR A 153 -4.69 -2.61 5.73
N ARG A 154 -5.56 -1.60 5.77
CA ARG A 154 -5.64 -0.58 4.72
C ARG A 154 -4.72 0.57 5.10
N TRP A 155 -3.99 1.07 4.11
CA TRP A 155 -3.04 2.15 4.33
C TRP A 155 -3.02 3.12 3.15
N SER A 156 -2.61 4.34 3.46
CA SER A 156 -2.38 5.41 2.51
C SER A 156 -0.96 5.95 2.71
N ALA A 157 -0.35 6.47 1.66
CA ALA A 157 0.97 7.04 1.71
C ALA A 157 1.12 8.19 0.73
N GLU A 158 1.98 9.13 1.09
CA GLU A 158 2.36 10.27 0.27
C GLU A 158 3.88 10.33 0.20
N GLY A 159 4.42 10.68 -0.96
CA GLY A 159 5.86 10.84 -1.16
C GLY A 159 6.17 11.58 -2.45
N THR A 160 7.38 12.14 -2.53
CA THR A 160 7.89 12.82 -3.71
C THR A 160 8.71 11.85 -4.54
N HIS A 161 8.35 11.67 -5.81
CA HIS A 161 9.12 10.85 -6.75
C HIS A 161 10.46 11.53 -7.10
N SER A 162 11.43 11.39 -6.21
CA SER A 162 12.70 12.11 -6.21
C SER A 162 13.91 11.21 -6.32
N GLY A 163 13.74 9.89 -6.15
CA GLY A 163 14.74 8.90 -6.52
C GLY A 163 14.37 8.11 -7.76
N GLY A 164 15.38 7.58 -8.45
CA GLY A 164 15.20 6.70 -9.60
C GLY A 164 15.01 5.23 -9.18
N GLY A 165 15.21 4.33 -10.15
CA GLY A 165 15.08 2.88 -9.94
C GLY A 165 13.78 2.35 -10.50
N LEU A 166 12.91 1.83 -9.64
CA LEU A 166 11.69 1.12 -10.02
C LEU A 166 10.76 1.96 -10.93
N TYR A 167 10.69 3.27 -10.71
CA TYR A 167 9.72 4.15 -11.38
C TYR A 167 10.30 5.14 -12.41
N ARG A 168 11.34 4.72 -13.15
CA ARG A 168 12.07 5.55 -14.13
C ARG A 168 12.69 6.80 -13.47
N GLU A 169 13.15 7.73 -14.30
CA GLU A 169 13.77 8.98 -13.82
C GLU A 169 12.85 9.81 -12.93
N PRO A 170 13.39 10.40 -11.85
CA PRO A 170 12.63 11.16 -10.86
C PRO A 170 11.95 12.39 -11.47
N THR A 171 10.71 12.62 -11.07
CA THR A 171 9.87 13.71 -11.58
C THR A 171 9.74 14.86 -10.60
N GLY A 172 10.19 14.72 -9.35
CA GLY A 172 10.05 15.72 -8.29
C GLY A 172 8.59 16.02 -7.91
N ASN A 173 7.63 15.25 -8.42
CA ASN A 173 6.22 15.47 -8.12
C ASN A 173 5.78 14.61 -6.93
N ALA A 174 4.87 15.16 -6.13
CA ALA A 174 4.17 14.41 -5.11
C ALA A 174 3.28 13.33 -5.75
N CYS A 175 3.23 12.16 -5.13
CA CYS A 175 2.40 11.04 -5.54
C CYS A 175 1.56 10.54 -4.36
N GLN A 176 0.36 10.10 -4.68
CA GLN A 176 -0.57 9.45 -3.76
C GLN A 176 -0.53 7.94 -3.98
N ILE A 177 -0.29 7.19 -2.91
CA ILE A 177 -0.19 5.72 -2.94
C ILE A 177 -1.15 5.18 -1.89
N TRP A 178 -1.98 4.21 -2.23
CA TRP A 178 -2.82 3.53 -1.26
C TRP A 178 -2.89 2.05 -1.56
N GLY A 179 -3.07 1.26 -0.50
CA GLY A 179 -3.00 -0.18 -0.60
C GLY A 179 -3.65 -0.91 0.54
N ILE A 180 -3.58 -2.23 0.43
CA ILE A 180 -4.04 -3.19 1.42
C ILE A 180 -2.92 -4.22 1.59
N THR A 181 -2.55 -4.46 2.83
CA THR A 181 -1.63 -5.52 3.23
C THR A 181 -2.41 -6.54 4.05
N GLN A 182 -2.21 -7.82 3.77
CA GLN A 182 -2.73 -8.92 4.59
C GLN A 182 -1.57 -9.74 5.13
N TRP A 183 -1.60 -10.00 6.43
CA TRP A 183 -0.62 -10.82 7.13
C TRP A 183 -1.26 -12.05 7.73
N ARG A 184 -0.54 -13.18 7.63
CA ARG A 184 -0.69 -14.27 8.59
C ARG A 184 0.38 -14.10 9.67
N VAL A 185 -0.04 -14.07 10.94
CA VAL A 185 0.85 -13.85 12.08
C VAL A 185 0.69 -14.98 13.09
N LYS A 186 1.81 -15.52 13.58
CA LYS A 186 1.85 -16.53 14.64
C LYS A 186 3.02 -16.25 15.55
N ASP A 187 2.81 -16.36 16.86
CA ASP A 187 3.84 -16.16 17.90
C ASP A 187 4.62 -14.84 17.72
N GLY A 188 3.90 -13.77 17.36
CA GLY A 188 4.46 -12.43 17.14
C GLY A 188 5.30 -12.27 15.86
N ARG A 189 5.23 -13.24 14.93
CA ARG A 189 5.95 -13.22 13.65
C ARG A 189 5.00 -13.26 12.45
N ILE A 190 5.29 -12.45 11.45
CA ILE A 190 4.60 -12.46 10.15
C ILE A 190 5.14 -13.65 9.35
N GLU A 191 4.28 -14.65 9.15
CA GLU A 191 4.62 -15.88 8.44
C GLU A 191 4.34 -15.78 6.94
N GLN A 192 3.43 -14.88 6.51
CA GLN A 192 3.09 -14.66 5.11
C GLN A 192 2.52 -13.25 4.92
N GLU A 193 2.81 -12.64 3.78
CA GLU A 193 2.29 -11.32 3.40
C GLU A 193 1.73 -11.31 1.98
N TRP A 194 0.53 -10.77 1.83
CA TRP A 194 -0.03 -10.34 0.56
C TRP A 194 -0.15 -8.82 0.55
N GLN A 195 0.38 -8.15 -0.47
CA GLN A 195 0.35 -6.68 -0.56
C GLN A 195 -0.11 -6.22 -1.94
N LEU A 196 -1.23 -5.50 -1.97
CA LEU A 196 -1.67 -4.80 -3.18
C LEU A 196 -1.71 -3.29 -2.95
N PHE A 197 -1.22 -2.51 -3.91
CA PHE A 197 -1.37 -1.06 -3.94
C PHE A 197 -1.70 -0.57 -5.36
N ASN A 198 -2.08 0.70 -5.48
CA ASN A 198 -2.51 1.36 -6.72
C ASN A 198 -1.35 1.61 -7.71
N GLU A 199 -0.49 0.63 -7.95
CA GLU A 199 0.76 0.83 -8.68
C GLU A 199 0.57 1.36 -10.10
N PHE A 200 -0.40 0.85 -10.85
CA PHE A 200 -0.64 1.37 -12.20
C PHE A 200 -1.09 2.84 -12.20
N ASP A 201 -1.90 3.24 -11.21
CA ASP A 201 -2.28 4.64 -11.00
C ASP A 201 -1.05 5.49 -10.63
N LEU A 202 -0.15 4.98 -9.78
CA LEU A 202 1.13 5.63 -9.49
C LEU A 202 1.97 5.83 -10.77
N MET A 203 2.03 4.84 -11.66
CA MET A 203 2.71 4.95 -12.95
C MET A 203 2.08 6.04 -13.82
N MET A 204 0.74 6.16 -13.84
CA MET A 204 0.05 7.25 -14.55
C MET A 204 0.38 8.62 -13.96
N GLN A 205 0.44 8.76 -12.63
CA GLN A 205 0.80 10.01 -11.95
C GLN A 205 2.22 10.46 -12.38
N ILE A 206 3.16 9.51 -12.42
CA ILE A 206 4.55 9.74 -12.84
C ILE A 206 4.63 10.05 -14.35
N ALA A 207 3.90 9.32 -15.20
CA ALA A 207 3.88 9.56 -16.64
C ALA A 207 3.34 10.96 -16.99
N LYS A 208 2.26 11.41 -16.30
CA LYS A 208 1.74 12.77 -16.43
C LYS A 208 2.79 13.82 -16.06
N ALA A 209 3.47 13.63 -14.93
CA ALA A 209 4.50 14.55 -14.45
C ALA A 209 5.66 14.71 -15.46
N ARG A 210 6.07 13.60 -16.09
CA ARG A 210 7.11 13.63 -17.14
C ARG A 210 6.69 14.43 -18.36
N ARG A 211 5.46 14.22 -18.84
CA ARG A 211 4.92 14.95 -20.00
C ARG A 211 4.86 16.47 -19.77
N VAL A 212 4.44 16.90 -18.57
CA VAL A 212 4.39 18.33 -18.24
C VAL A 212 5.77 18.99 -18.33
N ARG A 213 6.84 18.27 -17.96
CA ARG A 213 8.23 18.78 -18.06
C ARG A 213 8.76 18.86 -19.50
N GLU A 214 8.20 18.08 -20.42
CA GLU A 214 8.64 18.03 -21.82
C GLU A 214 7.96 19.10 -22.70
N LEU A 215 6.90 19.75 -22.21
CA LEU A 215 6.23 20.85 -22.89
C LEU A 215 6.95 22.18 -22.56
N PRO A 216 7.39 22.97 -23.57
CA PRO A 216 7.99 24.27 -23.30
C PRO A 216 6.98 25.21 -22.64
N GLU A 217 7.44 26.01 -21.68
CA GLU A 217 6.66 27.12 -21.11
C GLU A 217 6.21 28.04 -22.26
N LEU A 218 4.90 28.27 -22.38
CA LEU A 218 4.27 29.15 -23.38
C LEU A 218 4.46 30.62 -23.01
#